data_AF-A0A9X7N4Z6-F1
#
_entry.id   AF-A0A9X7N4Z6-F1
#
_cell.length_a   1.000
_cell.length_b   1.000
_cell.length_c   1.000
_cell.angle_alpha   90.00
_cell.angle_beta   90.00
_cell.angle_gamma   90.00
#
_symmetry.space_group_name_H-M   'P 1'
#
loop_
_entity.id
_entity.type
_entity.pdbx_description
1 polymer ?
#
loop_
_entity_poly.entity_id
_entity_poly.type
_entity_poly.pdbx_seq_one_letter_code
_entity_poly.pdbx_strand_id
1 'polypeptide(L)'
;MTKGAKPGQNRFAASQKRKRDYRTARIKEEVIPKLKAFAGKTSFDGVTPFSRFCAELYNDGLPINEKKIGYRTLVQSDEYWALIGPIYYKYWDSSGEMESKKDKLVGKLAVQRADNLQADVERLKAEAEALRAALRTHGASPISLPDSNQIDHAFMEKFDKTCRALKLVLDASDGMFKVDMNAKKITCAFNDLEPEEGLVPKDVAEPFISWIKAKRKLS
;
A
#
# COMPACT_ATOMS: atom_id res chain seq x y z
N MET A 1 25.80 -39.14 -18.73
CA MET A 1 24.78 -38.14 -19.11
C MET A 1 23.41 -38.80 -19.15
N THR A 2 22.68 -38.84 -18.03
CA THR A 2 21.34 -39.44 -17.96
C THR A 2 20.32 -38.49 -18.59
N LYS A 3 20.16 -38.59 -19.93
CA LYS A 3 19.06 -37.97 -20.67
C LYS A 3 17.80 -38.81 -20.46
N GLY A 4 17.09 -38.59 -19.35
CA GLY A 4 15.81 -39.25 -19.08
C GLY A 4 15.15 -38.68 -17.83
N ALA A 5 13.82 -38.51 -17.89
CA ALA A 5 13.04 -38.17 -16.71
C ALA A 5 13.11 -39.32 -15.69
N LYS A 6 13.20 -38.99 -14.41
CA LYS A 6 13.21 -39.98 -13.33
C LYS A 6 11.91 -40.79 -13.34
N PRO A 7 11.90 -42.05 -12.87
CA PRO A 7 10.67 -42.82 -12.70
C PRO A 7 9.64 -41.99 -11.90
N GLY A 8 8.42 -41.86 -12.42
CA GLY A 8 7.35 -41.03 -11.84
C GLY A 8 7.33 -39.56 -12.29
N GLN A 9 8.36 -39.05 -12.98
CA GLN A 9 8.35 -37.69 -13.53
C GLN A 9 7.87 -37.66 -14.99
N ASN A 10 7.05 -36.66 -15.32
CA ASN A 10 6.56 -36.47 -16.68
C ASN A 10 7.72 -36.05 -17.62
N ARG A 11 8.09 -36.98 -18.52
CA ARG A 11 9.11 -36.78 -19.58
C ARG A 11 8.85 -35.62 -20.52
N PHE A 12 7.62 -35.09 -20.58
CA PHE A 12 7.23 -33.96 -21.42
C PHE A 12 7.09 -32.63 -20.66
N ALA A 13 7.34 -32.60 -19.34
CA ALA A 13 7.13 -31.41 -18.51
C ALA A 13 7.89 -30.18 -19.04
N ALA A 14 9.14 -30.35 -19.47
CA ALA A 14 9.95 -29.27 -20.04
C ALA A 14 9.40 -28.75 -21.39
N SER A 15 8.90 -29.64 -22.25
CA SER A 15 8.29 -29.26 -23.53
C SER A 15 6.94 -28.58 -23.33
N GLN A 16 6.13 -29.07 -22.39
CA GLN A 16 4.86 -28.44 -22.00
C GLN A 16 5.09 -27.06 -21.40
N LYS A 17 6.09 -26.90 -20.53
CA LYS A 17 6.47 -25.60 -19.97
C LYS A 17 6.88 -24.62 -21.06
N ARG A 18 7.79 -24.99 -21.96
CA ARG A 18 8.20 -24.11 -23.09
C ARG A 18 7.01 -23.68 -23.96
N LYS A 19 6.06 -24.59 -24.23
CA LYS A 19 4.84 -24.26 -24.98
C LYS A 19 3.95 -23.26 -24.24
N ARG A 20 3.81 -23.40 -22.92
CA ARG A 20 3.06 -22.44 -22.09
C ARG A 20 3.77 -21.08 -22.01
N ASP A 21 5.09 -21.08 -21.87
CA ASP A 21 5.91 -19.87 -21.81
C ASP A 21 5.81 -19.09 -23.12
N TYR A 22 5.93 -19.77 -24.28
CA TYR A 22 5.75 -19.16 -25.59
C TYR A 22 4.36 -18.55 -25.77
N ARG A 23 3.30 -19.29 -25.43
CA ARG A 23 1.92 -18.80 -25.49
C ARG A 23 1.73 -17.56 -24.63
N THR A 24 2.25 -17.60 -23.40
CA THR A 24 2.22 -16.48 -22.46
C THR A 24 2.94 -15.25 -23.02
N ALA A 25 4.13 -15.43 -23.60
CA ALA A 25 4.89 -14.36 -24.21
C ALA A 25 4.12 -13.73 -25.38
N ARG A 26 3.62 -14.54 -26.31
CA ARG A 26 2.82 -14.06 -27.45
C ARG A 26 1.54 -13.33 -27.03
N ILE A 27 0.85 -13.82 -26.00
CA ILE A 27 -0.32 -13.13 -25.44
C ILE A 27 0.07 -11.73 -24.95
N LYS A 28 1.18 -11.61 -24.22
CA LYS A 28 1.65 -10.33 -23.67
C LYS A 28 2.15 -9.37 -24.74
N GLU A 29 2.90 -9.87 -25.71
CA GLU A 29 3.62 -9.06 -26.69
C GLU A 29 2.79 -8.70 -27.92
N GLU A 30 1.91 -9.60 -28.37
CA GLU A 30 1.13 -9.37 -29.60
C GLU A 30 -0.36 -9.16 -29.31
N VAL A 31 -0.98 -10.05 -28.52
CA VAL A 31 -2.44 -10.06 -28.34
C VAL A 31 -2.91 -8.88 -27.50
N ILE A 32 -2.30 -8.64 -26.34
CA ILE A 32 -2.69 -7.56 -25.43
C ILE A 32 -2.59 -6.16 -26.06
N PRO A 33 -1.49 -5.80 -26.75
CA PRO A 33 -1.40 -4.49 -27.40
C PRO A 33 -2.46 -4.31 -28.49
N LYS A 34 -2.69 -5.33 -29.33
CA LYS A 34 -3.75 -5.30 -30.34
C LYS A 34 -5.13 -5.16 -29.69
N LEU A 35 -5.43 -5.96 -28.65
CA LEU A 35 -6.69 -5.86 -27.91
C LEU A 35 -6.94 -4.45 -27.38
N LYS A 36 -5.94 -3.81 -26.76
CA LYS A 36 -6.07 -2.44 -26.25
C LYS A 36 -6.38 -1.42 -27.35
N ALA A 37 -5.90 -1.62 -28.58
CA ALA A 37 -6.19 -0.73 -29.71
C ALA A 37 -7.66 -0.77 -30.17
N PHE A 38 -8.38 -1.86 -29.84
CA PHE A 38 -9.81 -2.04 -30.10
C PHE A 38 -10.71 -1.54 -28.97
N ALA A 39 -10.13 -1.17 -27.81
CA ALA A 39 -10.90 -0.62 -26.69
C ALA A 39 -11.70 0.61 -27.15
N GLY A 40 -13.03 0.56 -26.94
CA GLY A 40 -13.97 1.62 -27.34
C GLY A 40 -14.36 1.64 -28.82
N LYS A 41 -13.77 0.80 -29.68
CA LYS A 41 -14.11 0.71 -31.12
C LYS A 41 -14.98 -0.50 -31.45
N THR A 42 -14.85 -1.56 -30.67
CA THR A 42 -15.64 -2.78 -30.79
C THR A 42 -16.40 -3.03 -29.50
N SER A 43 -17.55 -3.69 -29.58
CA SER A 43 -18.29 -4.17 -28.41
C SER A 43 -18.37 -5.69 -28.45
N PHE A 44 -18.37 -6.31 -27.26
CA PHE A 44 -18.49 -7.75 -27.14
C PHE A 44 -19.66 -8.07 -26.21
N ASP A 45 -20.59 -8.89 -26.68
CA ASP A 45 -21.71 -9.38 -25.87
C ASP A 45 -21.28 -10.61 -25.06
N GLY A 46 -20.54 -10.36 -23.98
CA GLY A 46 -20.06 -11.39 -23.06
C GLY A 46 -18.64 -11.91 -23.33
N VAL A 47 -18.19 -12.79 -22.43
CA VAL A 47 -16.83 -13.36 -22.42
C VAL A 47 -16.54 -14.23 -23.64
N THR A 48 -17.55 -14.94 -24.17
CA THR A 48 -17.35 -15.90 -25.26
C THR A 48 -16.98 -15.22 -26.59
N PRO A 49 -17.71 -14.20 -27.07
CA PRO A 49 -17.30 -13.43 -28.26
C PRO A 49 -15.92 -12.77 -28.09
N PHE A 50 -15.65 -12.18 -26.92
CA PHE A 50 -14.34 -11.60 -26.62
C PHE A 50 -13.21 -12.64 -26.71
N SER A 51 -13.42 -13.83 -26.15
CA SER A 51 -12.41 -14.89 -26.13
C SER A 51 -12.16 -15.47 -27.52
N ARG A 52 -13.19 -15.50 -28.39
CA ARG A 52 -13.03 -15.88 -29.81
C ARG A 52 -12.15 -14.88 -30.54
N PHE A 53 -12.41 -13.58 -30.35
CA PHE A 53 -11.59 -12.52 -30.92
C PHE A 53 -10.13 -12.58 -30.42
N CYS A 54 -9.91 -12.83 -29.12
CA CYS A 54 -8.57 -13.02 -28.58
C CYS A 54 -7.84 -14.21 -29.21
N ALA A 55 -8.56 -15.31 -29.50
CA ALA A 55 -7.99 -16.47 -30.17
C ALA A 55 -7.64 -16.18 -31.63
N GLU A 56 -8.45 -15.38 -32.33
CA GLU A 56 -8.14 -14.90 -33.69
C GLU A 56 -6.88 -14.04 -33.69
N LEU A 57 -6.79 -13.06 -32.80
CA LEU A 57 -5.60 -12.22 -32.64
C LEU A 57 -4.33 -13.02 -32.29
N TYR A 58 -4.47 -14.08 -31.49
CA TYR A 58 -3.35 -14.96 -31.17
C TYR A 58 -2.89 -15.77 -32.39
N ASN A 59 -3.85 -16.30 -33.16
CA ASN A 59 -3.60 -17.15 -34.31
C ASN A 59 -3.15 -16.36 -35.56
N ASP A 60 -3.37 -15.05 -35.56
CA ASP A 60 -2.86 -14.14 -36.57
C ASP A 60 -1.32 -14.13 -36.57
N GLY A 61 -0.72 -14.31 -37.75
CA GLY A 61 0.74 -14.34 -37.93
C GLY A 61 1.47 -15.48 -37.19
N LEU A 62 0.79 -16.58 -36.85
CA LEU A 62 1.39 -17.68 -36.08
C LEU A 62 2.50 -18.38 -36.91
N PRO A 63 3.69 -18.63 -36.34
CA PRO A 63 4.73 -19.40 -37.01
C PRO A 63 4.27 -20.80 -37.42
N ILE A 64 4.78 -21.31 -38.55
CA ILE A 64 4.36 -22.59 -39.17
C ILE A 64 4.48 -23.79 -38.21
N ASN A 65 5.45 -23.74 -37.29
CA ASN A 65 5.71 -24.80 -36.31
C ASN A 65 4.79 -24.76 -35.07
N GLU A 66 4.01 -23.70 -34.90
CA GLU A 66 3.13 -23.51 -33.75
C GLU A 66 1.67 -23.86 -34.05
N LYS A 67 0.99 -24.42 -33.05
CA LYS A 67 -0.40 -24.86 -33.20
C LYS A 67 -1.36 -23.73 -32.84
N LYS A 68 -2.36 -23.54 -33.70
CA LYS A 68 -3.50 -22.66 -33.42
C LYS A 68 -4.17 -23.04 -32.10
N ILE A 69 -4.65 -22.05 -31.37
CA ILE A 69 -5.43 -22.24 -30.15
C ILE A 69 -6.89 -21.88 -30.40
N GLY A 70 -7.81 -22.60 -29.74
CA GLY A 70 -9.21 -22.21 -29.68
C GLY A 70 -9.49 -21.32 -28.47
N TYR A 71 -10.60 -20.55 -28.52
CA TYR A 71 -11.03 -19.65 -27.44
C TYR A 71 -11.16 -20.35 -26.08
N ARG A 72 -11.58 -21.62 -26.05
CA ARG A 72 -11.66 -22.42 -24.81
C ARG A 72 -10.31 -22.56 -24.12
N THR A 73 -9.22 -22.62 -24.86
CA THR A 73 -7.85 -22.70 -24.31
C THR A 73 -7.53 -21.47 -23.47
N LEU A 74 -8.01 -20.30 -23.90
CA LEU A 74 -7.79 -19.03 -23.20
C LEU A 74 -8.67 -18.92 -21.95
N VAL A 75 -9.91 -19.42 -22.01
CA VAL A 75 -10.87 -19.34 -20.90
C VAL A 75 -10.63 -20.40 -19.83
N GLN A 76 -10.30 -21.64 -20.22
CA GLN A 76 -10.12 -22.77 -19.29
C GLN A 76 -8.75 -22.79 -18.60
N SER A 77 -7.79 -22.02 -19.11
CA SER A 77 -6.46 -21.91 -18.52
C SER A 77 -6.40 -20.65 -17.67
N ASP A 78 -6.42 -20.82 -16.34
CA ASP A 78 -6.33 -19.72 -15.38
C ASP A 78 -5.15 -18.80 -15.67
N GLU A 79 -4.00 -19.36 -16.07
CA GLU A 79 -2.80 -18.60 -16.43
C GLU A 79 -3.02 -17.64 -17.61
N TYR A 80 -3.76 -18.05 -18.64
CA TYR A 80 -4.00 -17.22 -19.82
C TYR A 80 -5.14 -16.24 -19.58
N TRP A 81 -6.20 -16.70 -18.91
CA TRP A 81 -7.33 -15.85 -18.54
C TRP A 81 -6.89 -14.74 -17.59
N ALA A 82 -5.98 -14.99 -16.66
CA ALA A 82 -5.41 -13.97 -15.78
C ALA A 82 -4.73 -12.81 -16.53
N LEU A 83 -4.28 -13.03 -17.77
CA LEU A 83 -3.66 -11.99 -18.60
C LEU A 83 -4.69 -11.16 -19.38
N ILE A 84 -5.69 -11.79 -19.97
CA ILE A 84 -6.64 -11.13 -20.88
C ILE A 84 -7.96 -10.74 -20.20
N GLY A 85 -8.39 -11.51 -19.19
CA GLY A 85 -9.62 -11.30 -18.43
C GLY A 85 -9.71 -9.92 -17.79
N PRO A 86 -8.65 -9.40 -17.13
CA PRO A 86 -8.68 -8.04 -16.59
C PRO A 86 -8.94 -6.97 -17.66
N ILE A 87 -8.50 -7.19 -18.90
CA ILE A 87 -8.71 -6.27 -20.02
C ILE A 87 -10.17 -6.32 -20.46
N TYR A 88 -10.75 -7.53 -20.60
CA TYR A 88 -12.16 -7.71 -20.87
C TYR A 88 -13.03 -6.96 -19.86
N TYR A 89 -12.79 -7.21 -18.57
CA TYR A 89 -13.57 -6.59 -17.52
C TYR A 89 -13.39 -5.07 -17.43
N LYS A 90 -12.24 -4.55 -17.84
CA LYS A 90 -11.96 -3.11 -17.77
C LYS A 90 -12.67 -2.32 -18.87
N TYR A 91 -12.78 -2.88 -20.07
CA TYR A 91 -13.20 -2.12 -21.26
C TYR A 91 -14.53 -2.60 -21.85
N TRP A 92 -14.99 -3.81 -21.51
CA TRP A 92 -16.14 -4.45 -22.15
C TRP A 92 -17.13 -5.12 -21.20
N ASP A 93 -16.83 -5.22 -19.91
CA ASP A 93 -17.82 -5.61 -18.91
C ASP A 93 -18.66 -4.40 -18.53
N SER A 94 -19.83 -4.29 -19.14
CA SER A 94 -20.83 -3.25 -18.88
C SER A 94 -21.55 -3.42 -17.53
N SER A 95 -21.30 -4.51 -16.80
CA SER A 95 -22.05 -4.91 -15.61
C SER A 95 -21.58 -4.23 -14.31
N GLY A 96 -20.43 -3.53 -14.30
CA GLY A 96 -19.85 -2.98 -13.07
C GLY A 96 -19.43 -4.05 -12.04
N GLU A 97 -19.46 -5.34 -12.43
CA GLU A 97 -19.20 -6.47 -11.54
C GLU A 97 -17.73 -6.48 -11.08
N MET A 98 -16.81 -5.90 -11.87
CA MET A 98 -15.40 -5.85 -11.55
C MET A 98 -15.04 -4.91 -10.39
N GLU A 99 -15.74 -3.78 -10.18
CA GLU A 99 -15.50 -2.96 -8.99
C GLU A 99 -15.89 -3.73 -7.72
N SER A 100 -17.03 -4.43 -7.74
CA SER A 100 -17.46 -5.26 -6.62
C SER A 100 -16.52 -6.45 -6.34
N LYS A 101 -15.92 -7.05 -7.38
CA LYS A 101 -14.94 -8.14 -7.27
C LYS A 101 -13.56 -7.62 -6.85
N LYS A 102 -13.17 -6.44 -7.32
CA LYS A 102 -11.95 -5.73 -6.92
C LYS A 102 -11.98 -5.36 -5.45
N ASP A 103 -13.07 -4.79 -4.96
CA ASP A 103 -13.21 -4.45 -3.54
C ASP A 103 -13.13 -5.69 -2.64
N LYS A 104 -13.73 -6.81 -3.07
CA LYS A 104 -13.60 -8.10 -2.37
C LYS A 104 -12.16 -8.64 -2.38
N LEU A 105 -11.45 -8.51 -3.49
CA LEU A 105 -10.06 -8.98 -3.61
C LEU A 105 -9.08 -8.07 -2.85
N VAL A 106 -9.27 -6.75 -2.90
CA VAL A 106 -8.54 -5.76 -2.12
C VAL A 106 -8.78 -5.98 -0.63
N GLY A 107 -10.02 -6.23 -0.23
CA GLY A 107 -10.37 -6.60 1.14
C GLY A 107 -9.65 -7.87 1.60
N LYS A 108 -9.66 -8.94 0.80
CA LYS A 108 -8.92 -10.18 1.12
C LYS A 108 -7.40 -9.98 1.20
N LEU A 109 -6.82 -9.18 0.30
CA LEU A 109 -5.39 -8.86 0.31
C LEU A 109 -5.02 -8.03 1.54
N ALA A 110 -5.88 -7.10 1.95
CA ALA A 110 -5.69 -6.29 3.14
C ALA A 110 -5.73 -7.15 4.42
N VAL A 111 -6.66 -8.11 4.50
CA VAL A 111 -6.75 -9.08 5.61
C VAL A 111 -5.49 -9.95 5.65
N GLN A 112 -5.05 -10.53 4.52
CA GLN A 112 -3.81 -11.32 4.49
C GLN A 112 -2.56 -10.52 4.88
N ARG A 113 -2.47 -9.25 4.49
CA ARG A 113 -1.39 -8.37 4.92
C ARG A 113 -1.44 -8.11 6.43
N ALA A 114 -2.63 -7.89 6.98
CA ALA A 114 -2.83 -7.70 8.40
C ALA A 114 -2.44 -8.96 9.19
N ASP A 115 -2.83 -10.15 8.72
CA ASP A 115 -2.48 -11.43 9.35
C ASP A 115 -0.96 -11.68 9.32
N ASN A 116 -0.30 -11.40 8.19
CA ASN A 116 1.16 -11.53 8.07
C ASN A 116 1.89 -10.52 8.98
N LEU A 117 1.43 -9.27 9.02
CA LEU A 117 1.97 -8.25 9.92
C LEU A 117 1.79 -8.65 11.39
N GLN A 118 0.64 -9.22 11.75
CA GLN A 118 0.37 -9.69 13.11
C GLN A 118 1.30 -10.85 13.48
N ALA A 119 1.51 -11.82 12.58
CA ALA A 119 2.44 -12.92 12.78
C ALA A 119 3.89 -12.43 12.95
N ASP A 120 4.31 -11.44 12.16
CA ASP A 120 5.65 -10.83 12.30
C ASP A 120 5.80 -10.07 13.63
N VAL A 121 4.75 -9.36 14.08
CA VAL A 121 4.75 -8.69 15.39
C VAL A 121 4.89 -9.71 16.53
N GLU A 122 4.18 -10.83 16.46
CA GLU A 122 4.28 -11.90 17.47
C GLU A 122 5.67 -12.55 17.48
N ARG A 123 6.23 -12.84 16.30
CA ARG A 123 7.61 -13.34 16.17
C ARG A 123 8.63 -12.37 16.76
N LEU A 124 8.55 -11.08 16.42
CA LEU A 124 9.46 -10.06 16.92
C LEU A 124 9.32 -9.85 18.44
N LYS A 125 8.11 -9.96 18.99
CA LYS A 125 7.89 -9.94 20.45
C LYS A 125 8.56 -11.12 21.14
N ALA A 126 8.43 -12.33 20.58
CA ALA A 126 9.07 -13.53 21.11
C ALA A 126 10.61 -13.42 21.06
N GLU A 127 11.17 -12.91 19.95
CA GLU A 127 12.60 -12.65 19.82
C GLU A 127 13.08 -11.61 20.85
N ALA A 128 12.35 -10.51 21.02
CA ALA A 128 12.68 -9.49 22.02
C ALA A 128 12.61 -10.03 23.46
N GLU A 129 11.65 -10.91 23.76
CA GLU A 129 11.54 -11.56 25.06
C GLU A 129 12.69 -12.54 25.31
N ALA A 130 13.05 -13.35 24.30
CA ALA A 130 14.19 -14.26 24.38
C ALA A 130 15.51 -13.51 24.57
N LEU A 131 15.72 -12.40 23.84
CA LEU A 131 16.89 -11.54 24.02
C LEU A 131 16.91 -10.88 25.40
N ARG A 132 15.77 -10.40 25.90
CA ARG A 132 15.66 -9.88 27.28
C ARG A 132 15.96 -10.96 28.31
N ALA A 133 15.47 -12.17 28.13
CA ALA A 133 15.75 -13.30 29.02
C ALA A 133 17.25 -13.63 29.03
N ALA A 134 17.88 -13.70 27.86
CA ALA A 134 19.32 -13.92 27.71
C ALA A 134 20.16 -12.80 28.36
N LEU A 135 19.76 -11.53 28.21
CA LEU A 135 20.43 -10.41 28.85
C LEU A 135 20.31 -10.46 30.39
N ARG A 136 19.15 -10.86 30.92
CA ARG A 136 18.95 -11.05 32.37
C ARG A 136 19.83 -12.18 32.91
N THR A 137 19.96 -13.32 32.21
CA THR A 137 20.88 -14.40 32.62
C THR A 137 22.34 -13.99 32.58
N HIS A 138 22.71 -13.01 31.74
CA HIS A 138 24.05 -12.42 31.71
C HIS A 138 24.27 -11.26 32.70
N GLY A 139 23.35 -11.05 33.65
CA GLY A 139 23.51 -10.06 34.72
C GLY A 139 23.20 -8.61 34.32
N ALA A 140 22.65 -8.38 33.13
CA ALA A 140 22.17 -7.06 32.75
C ALA A 140 20.81 -6.79 33.43
N SER A 141 20.78 -5.76 34.29
CA SER A 141 19.53 -5.23 34.82
C SER A 141 18.67 -4.67 33.68
N PRO A 142 17.35 -4.93 33.64
CA PRO A 142 16.50 -4.35 32.63
C PRO A 142 16.51 -2.83 32.80
N ILE A 143 17.20 -2.13 31.90
CA ILE A 143 16.94 -0.72 31.68
C ILE A 143 15.54 -0.67 31.08
N SER A 144 14.58 -0.13 31.83
CA SER A 144 13.26 0.18 31.29
C SER A 144 13.48 1.00 30.03
N LEU A 145 13.05 0.47 28.88
CA LEU A 145 12.88 1.30 27.69
C LEU A 145 12.00 2.48 28.12
N PRO A 146 12.43 3.73 27.90
CA PRO A 146 11.57 4.85 28.21
C PRO A 146 10.29 4.65 27.39
N ASP A 147 9.15 4.62 28.10
CA ASP A 147 7.83 4.65 27.48
C ASP A 147 7.85 5.74 26.41
N SER A 148 7.35 5.47 25.21
CA SER A 148 7.19 6.50 24.17
C SER A 148 6.21 7.62 24.57
N ASN A 149 5.65 7.53 25.78
CA ASN A 149 4.84 8.54 26.45
C ASN A 149 5.62 9.35 27.51
N GLN A 150 6.91 9.10 27.70
CA GLN A 150 7.76 10.02 28.45
C GLN A 150 7.95 11.25 27.57
N ILE A 151 7.14 12.27 27.87
CA ILE A 151 7.43 13.65 27.50
C ILE A 151 8.87 13.89 27.94
N ASP A 152 9.75 13.98 26.94
CA ASP A 152 11.19 14.02 27.13
C ASP A 152 11.51 15.28 27.94
N HIS A 153 11.78 15.14 29.24
CA HIS A 153 11.92 16.27 30.16
C HIS A 153 13.04 17.23 29.70
N ALA A 154 14.06 16.69 29.02
CA ALA A 154 15.11 17.46 28.37
C ALA A 154 14.62 18.25 27.14
N PHE A 155 13.65 17.73 26.38
CA PHE A 155 12.98 18.45 25.31
C PHE A 155 12.09 19.57 25.86
N MET A 156 11.35 19.29 26.94
CA MET A 156 10.52 20.30 27.62
C MET A 156 11.35 21.43 28.25
N GLU A 157 12.53 21.15 28.81
CA GLU A 157 13.42 22.22 29.32
C GLU A 157 14.00 23.09 28.20
N LYS A 158 14.36 22.49 27.05
CA LYS A 158 14.81 23.25 25.87
C LYS A 158 13.70 24.12 25.31
N PHE A 159 12.46 23.61 25.28
CA PHE A 159 11.29 24.38 24.87
C PHE A 159 10.83 25.39 25.93
N ASP A 160 11.10 25.20 27.23
CA ASP A 160 10.67 26.11 28.32
C ASP A 160 11.18 27.54 28.09
N LYS A 161 12.45 27.71 27.67
CA LYS A 161 13.01 29.03 27.36
C LYS A 161 12.33 29.68 26.16
N THR A 162 12.12 28.91 25.09
CA THR A 162 11.45 29.38 23.87
C THR A 162 9.98 29.74 24.12
N CYS A 163 9.27 28.91 24.89
CA CYS A 163 7.89 29.16 25.30
C CYS A 163 7.80 30.38 26.21
N ARG A 164 8.74 30.60 27.14
CA ARG A 164 8.79 31.83 27.94
C ARG A 164 9.03 33.07 27.08
N ALA A 165 9.95 33.01 26.12
CA ALA A 165 10.21 34.11 25.20
C ALA A 165 8.96 34.43 24.36
N LEU A 166 8.31 33.40 23.81
CA LEU A 166 7.07 33.57 23.06
C LEU A 166 5.95 34.14 23.93
N LYS A 167 5.79 33.65 25.17
CA LYS A 167 4.83 34.19 26.12
C LYS A 167 5.10 35.66 26.45
N LEU A 168 6.36 36.04 26.65
CA LEU A 168 6.75 37.43 26.92
C LEU A 168 6.40 38.34 25.75
N VAL A 169 6.64 37.90 24.50
CA VAL A 169 6.23 38.64 23.30
C VAL A 169 4.72 38.77 23.23
N LEU A 170 3.98 37.69 23.43
CA LEU A 170 2.51 37.70 23.39
C LEU A 170 1.90 38.60 24.48
N ASP A 171 2.42 38.53 25.71
CA ASP A 171 1.96 39.35 26.84
C ASP A 171 2.32 40.84 26.62
N ALA A 172 3.48 41.13 26.01
CA ALA A 172 3.90 42.50 25.69
C ALA A 172 3.17 43.10 24.48
N SER A 173 2.48 42.29 23.69
CA SER A 173 1.78 42.71 22.47
C SER A 173 0.34 43.20 22.71
N ASP A 174 0.00 43.52 23.96
CA ASP A 174 -1.25 44.17 24.41
C ASP A 174 -2.52 43.83 23.59
N GLY A 175 -2.84 42.54 23.52
CA GLY A 175 -4.07 42.05 22.87
C GLY A 175 -4.02 41.92 21.34
N MET A 176 -2.90 42.22 20.69
CA MET A 176 -2.71 42.00 19.24
C MET A 176 -2.78 40.51 18.87
N PHE A 177 -2.29 39.63 19.73
CA PHE A 177 -2.29 38.19 19.51
C PHE A 177 -3.19 37.48 20.52
N LYS A 178 -3.94 36.49 20.06
CA LYS A 178 -4.79 35.63 20.89
C LYS A 178 -4.36 34.17 20.75
N VAL A 179 -4.29 33.48 21.88
CA VAL A 179 -3.99 32.04 21.91
C VAL A 179 -5.29 31.28 22.08
N ASP A 180 -5.72 30.57 21.04
CA ASP A 180 -6.88 29.68 21.09
C ASP A 180 -6.46 28.31 21.63
N MET A 181 -6.82 28.06 22.89
CA MET A 181 -6.50 26.83 23.61
C MET A 181 -7.26 25.59 23.11
N ASN A 182 -8.36 25.79 22.40
CA ASN A 182 -9.24 24.74 21.89
C ASN A 182 -8.85 24.36 20.47
N ALA A 183 -8.72 25.36 19.59
CA ALA A 183 -8.27 25.17 18.21
C ALA A 183 -6.75 24.97 18.08
N LYS A 184 -6.01 25.08 19.19
CA LYS A 184 -4.56 24.95 19.30
C LYS A 184 -3.77 25.86 18.34
N LYS A 185 -4.19 27.11 18.22
CA LYS A 185 -3.56 28.08 17.31
C LYS A 185 -3.34 29.45 17.95
N ILE A 186 -2.40 30.21 17.41
CA ILE A 186 -2.16 31.60 17.75
C ILE A 186 -2.70 32.44 16.60
N THR A 187 -3.55 33.43 16.88
CA THR A 187 -4.14 34.31 15.87
C THR A 187 -3.78 35.75 16.14
N CYS A 188 -3.68 36.56 15.10
CA CYS A 188 -3.49 38.01 15.16
C CYS A 188 -4.82 38.70 14.84
N ALA A 189 -5.22 39.66 15.67
CA ALA A 189 -6.44 40.44 15.45
C ALA A 189 -6.38 41.37 14.22
N PHE A 190 -5.18 41.55 13.64
CA PHE A 190 -4.90 42.52 12.58
C PHE A 190 -4.45 41.86 11.26
N ASN A 191 -4.49 40.53 11.17
CA ASN A 191 -4.09 39.81 9.96
C ASN A 191 -5.30 39.08 9.36
N ASP A 192 -5.96 39.76 8.41
CA ASP A 192 -7.14 39.23 7.73
C ASP A 192 -6.82 38.10 6.73
N LEU A 193 -5.54 37.83 6.46
CA LEU A 193 -5.06 36.80 5.54
C LEU A 193 -4.39 35.63 6.26
N GLU A 194 -4.75 35.37 7.52
CA GLU A 194 -4.23 34.21 8.24
C GLU A 194 -4.69 32.89 7.63
N PRO A 195 -3.77 31.92 7.41
CA PRO A 195 -4.15 30.57 7.02
C PRO A 195 -4.98 29.92 8.14
N GLU A 196 -5.78 28.90 7.81
CA GLU A 196 -6.67 28.22 8.77
C GLU A 196 -5.94 27.71 10.03
N GLU A 197 -4.65 27.39 9.87
CA GLU A 197 -3.74 26.90 10.90
C GLU A 197 -3.33 27.98 11.93
N GLY A 198 -3.58 29.26 11.64
CA GLY A 198 -3.21 30.42 12.46
C GLY A 198 -1.89 31.08 12.01
N LEU A 199 -1.44 32.07 12.78
CA LEU A 199 -0.24 32.87 12.50
C LEU A 199 1.06 32.04 12.48
N VAL A 200 1.10 30.95 13.23
CA VAL A 200 2.30 30.14 13.45
C VAL A 200 1.98 28.68 13.12
N PRO A 201 2.91 27.92 12.50
CA PRO A 201 2.72 26.50 12.22
C PRO A 201 2.31 25.67 13.45
N LYS A 202 1.49 24.63 13.24
CA LYS A 202 1.00 23.74 14.30
C LYS A 202 2.11 23.12 15.14
N ASP A 203 3.23 22.77 14.51
CA ASP A 203 4.40 22.17 15.17
C ASP A 203 5.04 23.08 16.22
N VAL A 204 4.74 24.39 16.19
CA VAL A 204 5.19 25.36 17.20
C VAL A 204 4.06 25.75 18.14
N ALA A 205 2.82 25.89 17.62
CA ALA A 205 1.66 26.26 18.43
C ALA A 205 1.25 25.16 19.42
N GLU A 206 1.26 23.89 19.02
CA GLU A 206 0.83 22.78 19.89
C GLU A 206 1.76 22.55 21.10
N PRO A 207 3.10 22.54 20.96
CA PRO A 207 3.99 22.44 22.12
C PRO A 207 3.84 23.61 23.08
N PHE A 208 3.67 24.83 22.56
CA PHE A 208 3.49 26.02 23.39
C PHE A 208 2.19 25.97 24.20
N ILE A 209 1.08 25.57 23.58
CA ILE A 209 -0.22 25.45 24.26
C ILE A 209 -0.19 24.32 25.29
N SER A 210 0.47 23.22 24.98
CA SER A 210 0.71 22.12 25.91
C SER A 210 1.54 22.58 27.12
N TRP A 211 2.56 23.41 26.88
CA TRP A 211 3.37 24.03 27.92
C TRP A 211 2.56 24.98 28.82
N ILE A 212 1.71 25.85 28.26
CA ILE A 212 0.82 26.72 29.07
C ILE A 212 -0.14 25.86 29.90
N LYS A 213 -0.74 24.81 29.32
CA LYS A 213 -1.65 23.91 30.03
C LYS A 213 -0.94 23.18 31.18
N ALA A 214 0.30 22.74 30.96
CA ALA A 214 1.10 22.11 32.00
C ALA A 214 1.43 23.10 33.14
N LYS A 215 1.83 24.34 32.83
CA LYS A 215 2.12 25.37 33.84
C LYS A 215 0.87 25.80 34.63
N ARG A 216 -0.30 25.90 33.99
CA ARG A 216 -1.57 26.19 34.68
C ARG A 216 -2.05 25.07 35.61
N LYS A 217 -1.68 23.81 35.34
CA LYS A 217 -1.99 22.68 36.23
C LYS A 217 -1.05 22.60 37.44
N LEU A 218 0.08 23.30 37.39
CA LEU A 218 1.12 23.34 38.43
C LEU A 218 1.03 24.57 39.33
N SER A 219 0.17 25.56 39.02
CA SER A 219 -0.13 26.72 39.87
C SER A 219 -1.50 26.57 40.53
#